data_AF-A0A4R6L3N2-F1
#
_entry.id   AF-A0A4R6L3N2-F1
#
_cell.length_a   1.000
_cell.length_b   1.000
_cell.length_c   1.000
_cell.angle_alpha   90.00
_cell.angle_beta   90.00
_cell.angle_gamma   90.00
#
_symmetry.space_group_name_H-M   'P 1'
#
loop_
_entity.id
_entity.type
_entity.pdbx_description
1 polymer ?
#
loop_
_entity_poly.entity_id
_entity_poly.type
_entity_poly.pdbx_seq_one_letter_code
_entity_poly.pdbx_strand_id
1 'polypeptide(L)'
;MTTVVGDVYDAERLREVVAEARPDVVMHQLTDLATRDFAANSRIRREGTRNLVDAALAAGVRRIVSQSIAWAYEPGSTPATESTPLDLHAPDATRRATVEAVATLEAITAEAPEWVVLRYGMLYGPDTWYTKGALMADLATTANLPTGPDITSFLHIDDAATAAAAALTWPTGPVNIVDNDPAPASTWTPTFAQSVGAPPPKPTPSSNATAPHPTTPADSGAADSGAADSGAADGGAAAGQTAGGGTADNAAAGGPTAGAVPGEADAARTPWARGASNAYAHSLGWSPTHPTWRTGFTS
;
A
#
# COMPACT_ATOMS: atom_id res chain seq x y z
N MET A 1 -11.89 -10.49 -28.48
CA MET A 1 -10.90 -10.41 -27.39
C MET A 1 -10.05 -11.66 -27.47
N THR A 2 -8.74 -11.51 -27.61
CA THR A 2 -7.79 -12.62 -27.58
C THR A 2 -7.14 -12.62 -26.21
N THR A 3 -7.15 -13.76 -25.53
CA THR A 3 -6.48 -13.93 -24.23
C THR A 3 -5.27 -14.83 -24.42
N VAL A 4 -4.15 -14.45 -23.82
CA VAL A 4 -2.92 -15.23 -23.85
C VAL A 4 -2.49 -15.47 -22.41
N VAL A 5 -2.14 -16.72 -22.09
CA VAL A 5 -1.50 -17.05 -20.82
C VAL A 5 -0.04 -16.65 -20.91
N GLY A 6 0.46 -15.90 -19.94
CA GLY A 6 1.85 -15.44 -19.90
C GLY A 6 2.30 -15.14 -18.49
N ASP A 7 3.61 -15.17 -18.30
CA ASP A 7 4.30 -14.74 -17.08
C ASP A 7 5.10 -13.48 -17.42
N VAL A 8 4.93 -12.41 -16.64
CA VAL A 8 5.67 -11.16 -16.85
C VAL A 8 7.17 -11.31 -16.58
N TYR A 9 7.57 -12.36 -15.87
CA TYR A 9 8.98 -12.69 -15.64
C TYR A 9 9.62 -13.44 -16.82
N ASP A 10 8.83 -13.99 -17.75
CA ASP A 10 9.32 -14.54 -19.01
C ASP A 10 9.41 -13.42 -20.06
N ALA A 11 10.52 -12.68 -20.01
CA ALA A 11 10.74 -11.51 -20.86
C ALA A 11 10.77 -11.85 -22.36
N GLU A 12 11.25 -13.03 -22.76
CA GLU A 12 11.28 -13.45 -24.15
C GLU A 12 9.87 -13.71 -24.66
N ARG A 13 9.08 -14.50 -23.93
CA ARG A 13 7.70 -14.77 -24.30
C ARG A 13 6.86 -13.50 -24.31
N LEU A 14 7.08 -12.59 -23.36
CA LEU A 14 6.35 -11.33 -23.29
C LEU A 14 6.62 -10.45 -24.53
N ARG A 15 7.87 -10.39 -25.01
CA ARG A 15 8.21 -9.68 -26.26
C ARG A 15 7.50 -10.27 -27.46
N GLU A 16 7.46 -11.61 -27.59
CA GLU A 16 6.75 -12.29 -28.68
C GLU A 16 5.26 -11.94 -28.66
N VAL A 17 4.61 -12.08 -27.50
CA VAL A 17 3.16 -11.83 -27.35
C VAL A 17 2.82 -10.38 -27.68
N VAL A 18 3.60 -9.42 -27.20
CA VAL A 18 3.37 -7.99 -27.49
C VAL A 18 3.61 -7.69 -28.97
N ALA A 19 4.66 -8.24 -29.58
CA ALA A 19 4.96 -8.07 -31.00
C ALA A 19 3.88 -8.69 -31.91
N GLU A 20 3.36 -9.86 -31.55
CA GLU A 20 2.25 -10.52 -32.27
C GLU A 20 0.95 -9.71 -32.18
N ALA A 21 0.65 -9.17 -31.00
CA ALA A 21 -0.56 -8.38 -30.76
C ALA A 21 -0.54 -7.03 -31.49
N ARG A 22 0.64 -6.44 -31.73
CA ARG A 22 0.84 -5.11 -32.32
C ARG A 22 -0.09 -4.04 -31.72
N PRO A 23 -0.07 -3.84 -30.39
CA PRO A 23 -0.99 -2.91 -29.76
C PRO A 23 -0.62 -1.45 -30.05
N ASP A 24 -1.63 -0.57 -30.15
CA ASP A 24 -1.40 0.88 -30.18
C ASP A 24 -1.06 1.44 -28.79
N VAL A 25 -1.58 0.80 -27.73
CA VAL A 25 -1.44 1.21 -26.33
C VAL A 25 -1.25 -0.03 -25.45
N VAL A 26 -0.38 0.06 -24.45
CA VAL A 26 -0.29 -0.93 -23.36
C VAL A 26 -0.93 -0.36 -22.10
N MET A 27 -1.94 -1.07 -21.57
CA MET A 27 -2.57 -0.80 -20.28
C MET A 27 -2.03 -1.79 -19.25
N HIS A 28 -1.10 -1.33 -18.41
CA HIS A 28 -0.44 -2.12 -17.39
C HIS A 28 -1.23 -2.08 -16.06
N GLN A 29 -1.87 -3.20 -15.71
CA GLN A 29 -2.62 -3.41 -14.45
C GLN A 29 -2.04 -4.55 -13.60
N LEU A 30 -0.75 -4.89 -13.77
CA LEU A 30 -0.11 -5.99 -13.05
C LEU A 30 0.00 -5.70 -11.55
N THR A 31 -0.40 -6.66 -10.73
CA THR A 31 -0.18 -6.68 -9.27
C THR A 31 0.05 -8.12 -8.82
N ASP A 32 0.76 -8.29 -7.70
CA ASP A 32 0.94 -9.60 -7.07
C ASP A 32 0.48 -9.51 -5.61
N LEU A 33 -0.85 -9.46 -5.45
CA LEU A 33 -1.51 -9.21 -4.17
C LEU A 33 -2.43 -10.35 -3.72
N ALA A 34 -2.57 -11.41 -4.52
CA ALA A 34 -3.47 -12.52 -4.22
C ALA A 34 -3.11 -13.23 -2.90
N THR A 35 -1.81 -13.42 -2.66
CA THR A 35 -1.27 -14.03 -1.43
C THR A 35 -0.84 -12.99 -0.39
N ARG A 36 -1.02 -11.69 -0.68
CA ARG A 36 -0.61 -10.56 0.18
C ARG A 36 0.89 -10.50 0.46
N ASP A 37 1.69 -11.06 -0.44
CA ASP A 37 3.14 -10.94 -0.40
C ASP A 37 3.55 -9.57 -0.97
N PHE A 38 3.80 -8.61 -0.07
CA PHE A 38 4.21 -7.26 -0.47
C PHE A 38 5.61 -7.21 -1.08
N ALA A 39 6.48 -8.17 -0.78
CA ALA A 39 7.78 -8.28 -1.45
C ALA A 39 7.62 -8.76 -2.89
N ALA A 40 6.74 -9.75 -3.12
CA ALA A 40 6.37 -10.17 -4.47
C ALA A 40 5.69 -9.04 -5.26
N ASN A 41 4.78 -8.28 -4.65
CA ASN A 41 4.19 -7.10 -5.27
C ASN A 41 5.23 -5.99 -5.56
N SER A 42 6.24 -5.83 -4.70
CA SER A 42 7.34 -4.90 -4.95
C SER A 42 8.25 -5.39 -6.07
N ARG A 43 8.42 -6.72 -6.21
CA ARG A 43 9.16 -7.34 -7.31
C ARG A 43 8.43 -7.17 -8.64
N ILE A 44 7.13 -7.47 -8.73
CA ILE A 44 6.38 -7.32 -9.99
C ILE A 44 6.36 -5.86 -10.47
N ARG A 45 6.31 -4.88 -9.55
CA ARG A 45 6.41 -3.45 -9.88
C ARG A 45 7.76 -3.05 -10.47
N ARG A 46 8.85 -3.72 -10.10
CA ARG A 46 10.20 -3.43 -10.62
C ARG A 46 10.50 -4.24 -11.87
N GLU A 47 10.49 -5.56 -11.74
CA GLU A 47 10.89 -6.49 -12.80
C GLU A 47 9.78 -6.68 -13.84
N GLY A 48 8.54 -6.87 -13.41
CA GLY A 48 7.41 -7.07 -14.31
C GLY A 48 7.14 -5.83 -15.18
N THR A 49 7.13 -4.65 -14.57
CA THR A 49 7.02 -3.38 -15.29
C THR A 49 8.14 -3.21 -16.32
N ARG A 50 9.40 -3.47 -15.94
CA ARG A 50 10.56 -3.39 -16.85
C ARG A 50 10.35 -4.28 -18.07
N ASN A 51 10.02 -5.55 -17.85
CA ASN A 51 9.84 -6.51 -18.93
C ASN A 51 8.70 -6.11 -19.88
N LEU A 52 7.57 -5.66 -19.33
CA LEU A 52 6.42 -5.24 -20.13
C LEU A 52 6.70 -3.96 -20.92
N VAL A 53 7.34 -2.97 -20.31
CA VAL A 53 7.70 -1.71 -20.98
C VAL A 53 8.76 -1.95 -22.06
N ASP A 54 9.77 -2.79 -21.81
CA ASP A 54 10.75 -3.20 -22.83
C ASP A 54 10.07 -3.86 -24.04
N ALA A 55 9.15 -4.80 -23.78
CA ALA A 55 8.41 -5.46 -24.83
C ALA A 55 7.55 -4.49 -25.64
N ALA A 56 6.88 -3.55 -24.96
CA ALA A 56 6.07 -2.51 -25.60
C ALA A 56 6.93 -1.60 -26.51
N LEU A 57 8.04 -1.08 -25.99
CA LEU A 57 8.92 -0.20 -26.74
C LEU A 57 9.58 -0.91 -27.92
N ALA A 58 9.99 -2.18 -27.76
CA ALA A 58 10.53 -3.00 -28.85
C ALA A 58 9.51 -3.25 -29.97
N ALA A 59 8.22 -3.34 -29.63
CA ALA A 59 7.13 -3.47 -30.59
C ALA A 59 6.69 -2.12 -31.21
N GLY A 60 7.30 -1.01 -30.82
CA GLY A 60 6.99 0.33 -31.32
C GLY A 60 5.76 0.99 -30.67
N VAL A 61 5.28 0.47 -29.55
CA VAL A 61 4.20 1.08 -28.78
C VAL A 61 4.64 2.45 -28.28
N ARG A 62 3.80 3.47 -28.49
CA ARG A 62 4.10 4.84 -28.07
C ARG A 62 3.47 5.24 -26.76
N ARG A 63 2.28 4.72 -26.46
CA ARG A 63 1.52 5.05 -25.24
C ARG A 63 1.49 3.90 -24.26
N ILE A 64 1.89 4.16 -23.02
CA ILE A 64 1.77 3.22 -21.89
C ILE A 64 0.99 3.87 -20.75
N VAL A 65 0.00 3.16 -20.22
CA VAL A 65 -0.74 3.58 -19.03
C VAL A 65 -0.48 2.56 -17.94
N SER A 66 0.07 2.97 -16.80
CA SER A 66 0.41 2.07 -15.70
C SER A 66 -0.36 2.39 -14.43
N GLN A 67 -0.84 1.35 -13.77
CA GLN A 67 -1.36 1.43 -12.41
C GLN A 67 -0.23 1.69 -11.39
N SER A 68 -0.47 2.61 -10.47
CA SER A 68 0.33 2.94 -9.28
C SER A 68 -0.61 3.16 -8.06
N ILE A 69 -0.12 3.75 -6.97
CA ILE A 69 -0.87 3.94 -5.71
C ILE A 69 -0.75 5.38 -5.18
N ALA A 70 -1.83 5.86 -4.54
CA ALA A 70 -1.95 7.25 -4.07
C ALA A 70 -1.47 7.49 -2.62
N TRP A 71 -0.84 6.52 -1.95
CA TRP A 71 -0.37 6.62 -0.55
C TRP A 71 1.16 6.53 -0.38
N ALA A 72 1.91 6.81 -1.46
CA ALA A 72 3.38 6.79 -1.49
C ALA A 72 4.04 8.17 -1.28
N TYR A 73 3.25 9.21 -1.00
CA TYR A 73 3.71 10.60 -0.87
C TYR A 73 4.37 10.92 0.47
N GLU A 74 5.23 11.94 0.48
CA GLU A 74 5.84 12.49 1.69
C GLU A 74 4.80 12.96 2.74
N PRO A 75 5.19 13.01 4.03
CA PRO A 75 4.41 13.61 5.11
C PRO A 75 3.82 14.99 4.79
N GLY A 76 2.62 15.26 5.31
CA GLY A 76 1.99 16.58 5.15
C GLY A 76 0.65 16.70 5.87
N SER A 77 0.09 17.91 5.93
CA SER A 77 -1.13 18.22 6.67
C SER A 77 -2.40 18.28 5.82
N THR A 78 -2.29 18.46 4.51
CA THR A 78 -3.41 18.48 3.54
C THR A 78 -3.40 17.22 2.69
N PRO A 79 -4.44 16.88 1.90
CA PRO A 79 -4.32 15.81 0.91
C PRO A 79 -3.18 16.04 -0.09
N ALA A 80 -2.47 14.97 -0.47
CA ALA A 80 -1.39 15.03 -1.43
C ALA A 80 -1.91 15.28 -2.85
N THR A 81 -1.14 16.06 -3.61
CA THR A 81 -1.33 16.29 -5.05
C THR A 81 -0.22 15.61 -5.84
N GLU A 82 -0.35 15.53 -7.16
CA GLU A 82 0.65 14.97 -8.07
C GLU A 82 2.00 15.70 -8.00
N SER A 83 1.99 16.97 -7.57
CA SER A 83 3.20 17.78 -7.33
C SER A 83 3.87 17.49 -5.99
N THR A 84 3.25 16.69 -5.11
CA THR A 84 3.87 16.25 -3.86
C THR A 84 4.91 15.16 -4.19
N PRO A 85 6.14 15.25 -3.67
CA PRO A 85 7.15 14.20 -3.87
C PRO A 85 6.74 12.86 -3.24
N LEU A 86 7.31 11.78 -3.78
CA LEU A 86 7.23 10.45 -3.18
C LEU A 86 8.16 10.37 -1.95
N ASP A 87 7.74 9.64 -0.92
CA ASP A 87 8.42 9.50 0.38
C ASP A 87 9.63 8.56 0.35
N LEU A 88 10.60 8.84 -0.52
CA LEU A 88 11.78 7.99 -0.74
C LEU A 88 12.73 7.93 0.47
N HIS A 89 12.54 8.83 1.44
CA HIS A 89 13.35 8.93 2.65
C HIS A 89 12.58 8.53 3.91
N ALA A 90 11.47 7.81 3.76
CA ALA A 90 10.72 7.28 4.89
C ALA A 90 11.64 6.51 5.85
N PRO A 91 11.63 6.80 7.18
CA PRO A 91 12.48 6.11 8.14
C PRO A 91 12.10 4.63 8.27
N ASP A 92 10.81 4.33 8.20
CA ASP A 92 10.29 2.96 8.18
C ASP A 92 10.74 2.23 6.91
N ALA A 93 11.43 1.10 7.09
CA ALA A 93 12.02 0.36 5.98
C ALA A 93 10.97 -0.28 5.06
N THR A 94 9.84 -0.72 5.61
CA THR A 94 8.78 -1.37 4.83
C THR A 94 8.07 -0.39 3.91
N ARG A 95 7.73 0.79 4.46
CA ARG A 95 7.22 1.91 3.69
C ARG A 95 8.22 2.35 2.62
N ARG A 96 9.48 2.56 3.00
CA ARG A 96 10.52 2.98 2.04
C ARG A 96 10.66 2.00 0.88
N ALA A 97 10.70 0.70 1.16
CA ALA A 97 10.76 -0.33 0.11
C ALA A 97 9.54 -0.28 -0.84
N THR A 98 8.34 -0.05 -0.29
CA THR A 98 7.13 0.12 -1.12
C THR A 98 7.22 1.37 -2.00
N VAL A 99 7.66 2.50 -1.44
CA VAL A 99 7.78 3.77 -2.16
C VAL A 99 8.87 3.70 -3.23
N GLU A 100 10.00 3.03 -2.97
CA GLU A 100 11.04 2.77 -3.95
C GLU A 100 10.53 1.92 -5.12
N ALA A 101 9.71 0.89 -4.84
CA ALA A 101 9.08 0.07 -5.89
C ALA A 101 8.06 0.88 -6.72
N VAL A 102 7.30 1.78 -6.09
CA VAL A 102 6.44 2.75 -6.79
C VAL A 102 7.27 3.64 -7.71
N ALA A 103 8.29 4.31 -7.17
CA ALA A 103 9.12 5.22 -7.93
C ALA A 103 9.80 4.53 -9.11
N THR A 104 10.22 3.28 -8.94
CA THR A 104 10.79 2.45 -10.01
C THR A 104 9.77 2.18 -11.11
N LEU A 105 8.55 1.74 -10.76
CA LEU A 105 7.47 1.52 -11.73
C LEU A 105 7.15 2.79 -12.52
N GLU A 106 7.05 3.93 -11.83
CA GLU A 106 6.73 5.22 -12.45
C GLU A 106 7.84 5.69 -13.38
N ALA A 107 9.11 5.53 -12.97
CA ALA A 107 10.27 5.88 -13.78
C ALA A 107 10.37 5.03 -15.06
N ILE A 108 10.16 3.71 -14.95
CA ILE A 108 10.16 2.80 -16.11
C ILE A 108 9.01 3.17 -17.06
N THR A 109 7.81 3.39 -16.53
CA THR A 109 6.65 3.80 -17.34
C THR A 109 6.94 5.10 -18.12
N ALA A 110 7.66 6.03 -17.49
CA ALA A 110 8.01 7.32 -18.06
C ALA A 110 9.06 7.26 -19.20
N GLU A 111 9.63 6.09 -19.49
CA GLU A 111 10.51 5.89 -20.65
C GLU A 111 9.74 5.86 -21.98
N ALA A 112 8.43 5.61 -21.95
CA ALA A 112 7.59 5.69 -23.15
C ALA A 112 7.40 7.13 -23.63
N PRO A 113 7.25 7.38 -24.94
CA PRO A 113 7.01 8.74 -25.45
C PRO A 113 5.74 9.40 -24.89
N GLU A 114 4.69 8.62 -24.71
CA GLU A 114 3.40 9.04 -24.16
C GLU A 114 3.10 8.13 -22.97
N TRP A 115 2.91 8.69 -21.77
CA TRP A 115 2.74 7.85 -20.59
C TRP A 115 1.81 8.45 -19.55
N VAL A 116 0.98 7.62 -18.92
CA VAL A 116 0.14 8.03 -17.80
C VAL A 116 0.33 7.06 -16.66
N VAL A 117 0.58 7.58 -15.46
CA VAL A 117 0.60 6.78 -14.23
C VAL A 117 -0.69 7.07 -13.46
N LEU A 118 -1.50 6.05 -13.24
CA LEU A 118 -2.73 6.14 -12.47
C LEU A 118 -2.45 5.77 -11.01
N ARG A 119 -2.27 6.78 -10.16
CA ARG A 119 -2.10 6.57 -8.72
C ARG A 119 -3.47 6.29 -8.11
N TYR A 120 -3.84 5.01 -8.05
CA TYR A 120 -5.14 4.57 -7.52
C TYR A 120 -5.20 4.72 -6.00
N GLY A 121 -6.39 5.09 -5.52
CA GLY A 121 -6.79 4.94 -4.12
C GLY A 121 -6.93 3.50 -3.69
N MET A 122 -7.40 3.30 -2.46
CA MET A 122 -7.74 1.98 -1.93
C MET A 122 -8.98 1.46 -2.65
N LEU A 123 -8.82 0.36 -3.40
CA LEU A 123 -9.92 -0.20 -4.19
C LEU A 123 -11.00 -0.80 -3.29
N TYR A 124 -12.25 -0.46 -3.60
CA TYR A 124 -13.44 -1.08 -3.01
C TYR A 124 -14.48 -1.42 -4.09
N GLY A 125 -15.45 -2.26 -3.73
CA GLY A 125 -16.44 -2.83 -4.64
C GLY A 125 -16.28 -4.34 -4.80
N PRO A 126 -17.08 -4.99 -5.67
CA PRO A 126 -17.02 -6.43 -5.90
C PRO A 126 -15.60 -6.97 -6.14
N ASP A 127 -15.30 -8.17 -5.61
CA ASP A 127 -14.02 -8.87 -5.75
C ASP A 127 -12.76 -8.13 -5.24
N THR A 128 -12.93 -7.08 -4.43
CA THR A 128 -11.84 -6.38 -3.73
C THR A 128 -11.70 -6.85 -2.28
N TRP A 129 -10.68 -6.37 -1.56
CA TRP A 129 -10.56 -6.61 -0.11
C TRP A 129 -11.68 -5.96 0.71
N TYR A 130 -12.29 -4.88 0.19
CA TYR A 130 -13.36 -4.12 0.83
C TYR A 130 -14.73 -4.51 0.27
N THR A 131 -15.03 -5.81 0.34
CA THR A 131 -16.35 -6.36 0.02
C THR A 131 -16.71 -7.49 0.98
N LYS A 132 -17.99 -7.90 0.97
CA LYS A 132 -18.50 -8.95 1.85
C LYS A 132 -17.82 -10.29 1.56
N GLY A 133 -17.39 -10.99 2.61
CA GLY A 133 -16.70 -12.29 2.49
C GLY A 133 -15.25 -12.20 2.01
N ALA A 134 -14.67 -10.99 2.00
CA ALA A 134 -13.26 -10.76 1.70
C ALA A 134 -12.47 -10.32 2.95
N LEU A 135 -11.18 -10.07 2.76
CA LEU A 135 -10.22 -9.78 3.83
C LEU A 135 -10.71 -8.77 4.87
N MET A 136 -11.17 -7.59 4.43
CA MET A 136 -11.55 -6.56 5.39
C MET A 136 -12.84 -6.93 6.11
N ALA A 137 -13.75 -7.67 5.46
CA ALA A 137 -14.94 -8.18 6.12
C ALA A 137 -14.59 -9.22 7.20
N ASP A 138 -13.63 -10.10 6.94
CA ASP A 138 -13.14 -11.06 7.95
C ASP A 138 -12.51 -10.34 9.15
N LEU A 139 -11.71 -9.31 8.91
CA LEU A 139 -11.16 -8.45 9.97
C LEU A 139 -12.27 -7.70 10.73
N ALA A 140 -13.33 -7.30 10.03
CA ALA A 140 -14.51 -6.68 10.66
C ALA A 140 -15.19 -7.64 11.65
N THR A 141 -15.34 -8.93 11.28
CA THR A 141 -15.99 -9.92 12.17
C THR A 141 -15.24 -10.11 13.49
N THR A 142 -13.92 -9.93 13.48
CA THR A 142 -13.06 -10.06 14.66
C THR A 142 -12.79 -8.73 15.36
N ALA A 143 -13.45 -7.64 14.94
CA ALA A 143 -13.27 -6.28 15.44
C ALA A 143 -11.82 -5.76 15.35
N ASN A 144 -11.06 -6.24 14.35
CA ASN A 144 -9.65 -5.92 14.12
C ASN A 144 -9.45 -4.92 12.96
N LEU A 145 -10.47 -4.12 12.65
CA LEU A 145 -10.33 -3.02 11.70
C LEU A 145 -9.64 -1.83 12.35
N PRO A 146 -8.92 -1.00 11.57
CA PRO A 146 -8.31 0.20 12.12
C PRO A 146 -9.36 1.20 12.61
N THR A 147 -9.06 1.91 13.69
CA THR A 147 -9.95 2.95 14.25
C THR A 147 -9.25 4.30 14.42
N GLY A 148 -8.00 4.41 13.96
CA GLY A 148 -7.17 5.60 14.13
C GLY A 148 -7.48 6.75 13.17
N PRO A 149 -6.73 7.87 13.28
CA PRO A 149 -6.94 9.07 12.47
C PRO A 149 -6.27 9.02 11.08
N ASP A 150 -5.65 7.90 10.69
CA ASP A 150 -5.01 7.75 9.38
C ASP A 150 -6.02 7.80 8.25
N ILE A 151 -5.75 8.68 7.28
CA ILE A 151 -6.67 9.00 6.19
C ILE A 151 -6.47 8.02 5.03
N THR A 152 -7.57 7.37 4.64
CA THR A 152 -7.66 6.55 3.44
C THR A 152 -8.41 7.30 2.36
N SER A 153 -7.83 7.36 1.15
CA SER A 153 -8.53 7.77 -0.07
C SER A 153 -8.98 6.52 -0.79
N PHE A 154 -10.30 6.31 -0.91
CA PHE A 154 -10.88 5.14 -1.54
C PHE A 154 -11.07 5.35 -3.06
N LEU A 155 -11.27 4.27 -3.80
CA LEU A 155 -11.61 4.30 -5.22
C LEU A 155 -12.50 3.10 -5.54
N HIS A 156 -13.67 3.33 -6.14
CA HIS A 156 -14.51 2.23 -6.61
C HIS A 156 -13.89 1.56 -7.85
N ILE A 157 -14.02 0.24 -8.00
CA ILE A 157 -13.44 -0.47 -9.16
C ILE A 157 -13.99 0.00 -10.51
N ASP A 158 -15.27 0.36 -10.60
CA ASP A 158 -15.84 0.91 -11.84
C ASP A 158 -15.20 2.25 -12.19
N ASP A 159 -14.91 3.07 -11.17
CA ASP A 159 -14.26 4.36 -11.34
C ASP A 159 -12.77 4.19 -11.72
N ALA A 160 -12.09 3.16 -11.21
CA ALA A 160 -10.76 2.79 -11.67
C ALA A 160 -10.76 2.41 -13.16
N ALA A 161 -11.76 1.64 -13.61
CA ALA A 161 -11.91 1.24 -15.00
C ALA A 161 -12.22 2.43 -15.93
N THR A 162 -13.13 3.33 -15.52
CA THR A 162 -13.43 4.53 -16.32
C THR A 162 -12.23 5.49 -16.39
N ALA A 163 -11.46 5.63 -15.31
CA ALA A 163 -10.22 6.41 -15.31
C ALA A 163 -9.17 5.79 -16.25
N ALA A 164 -9.01 4.47 -16.23
CA ALA A 164 -8.12 3.76 -17.15
C ALA A 164 -8.49 4.01 -18.61
N ALA A 165 -9.79 3.98 -18.94
CA ALA A 165 -10.26 4.31 -20.29
C ALA A 165 -10.02 5.77 -20.66
N ALA A 166 -10.28 6.73 -19.74
CA ALA A 166 -10.06 8.16 -19.98
C ALA A 166 -8.57 8.50 -20.20
N ALA A 167 -7.69 7.82 -19.47
CA ALA A 167 -6.24 7.99 -19.53
C ALA A 167 -5.62 7.74 -20.91
N LEU A 168 -6.33 7.05 -21.81
CA LEU A 168 -5.91 6.86 -23.21
C LEU A 168 -5.69 8.18 -23.95
N THR A 169 -6.29 9.28 -23.49
CA THR A 169 -6.22 10.60 -24.15
C THR A 169 -5.64 11.70 -23.27
N TRP A 170 -5.24 11.38 -22.04
CA TRP A 170 -4.67 12.37 -21.12
C TRP A 170 -3.25 12.78 -21.51
N PRO A 171 -2.82 13.99 -21.08
CA PRO A 171 -1.43 14.39 -21.19
C PRO A 171 -0.53 13.46 -20.38
N THR A 172 0.75 13.44 -20.75
CA THR A 172 1.75 12.66 -20.05
C THR A 172 1.92 13.11 -18.61
N GLY A 173 1.90 12.17 -17.65
CA GLY A 173 2.11 12.47 -16.24
C GLY A 173 1.42 11.49 -15.27
N PRO A 174 1.71 11.62 -13.96
CA PRO A 174 0.93 10.94 -12.93
C PRO A 174 -0.44 11.63 -12.73
N VAL A 175 -1.44 10.87 -12.33
CA VAL A 175 -2.78 11.36 -11.97
C VAL A 175 -3.29 10.57 -10.76
N ASN A 176 -3.72 11.26 -9.71
CA ASN A 176 -4.40 10.66 -8.57
C ASN A 176 -5.84 10.32 -8.95
N ILE A 177 -6.18 9.04 -8.85
CA ILE A 177 -7.53 8.53 -9.09
C ILE A 177 -8.07 8.03 -7.77
N VAL A 178 -8.88 8.85 -7.13
CA VAL A 178 -9.52 8.60 -5.84
C VAL A 178 -10.94 9.17 -5.87
N ASP A 179 -11.79 8.74 -4.95
CA ASP A 179 -13.09 9.37 -4.71
C ASP A 179 -12.95 10.79 -4.13
N ASN A 180 -14.07 11.45 -3.83
CA ASN A 180 -14.07 12.83 -3.34
C ASN A 180 -14.03 12.92 -1.80
N ASP A 181 -13.95 11.79 -1.07
CA ASP A 181 -14.18 11.75 0.38
C ASP A 181 -13.07 11.00 1.15
N PRO A 182 -11.79 11.45 1.10
CA PRO A 182 -10.74 10.91 1.95
C PRO A 182 -11.14 10.98 3.43
N ALA A 183 -11.07 9.84 4.13
CA ALA A 183 -11.59 9.75 5.50
C ALA A 183 -10.63 9.04 6.46
N PRO A 184 -10.58 9.44 7.74
CA PRO A 184 -9.85 8.70 8.76
C PRO A 184 -10.53 7.35 9.03
N ALA A 185 -9.74 6.36 9.46
CA ALA A 185 -10.26 5.04 9.83
C ALA A 185 -11.34 5.09 10.91
N SER A 186 -11.23 6.01 11.87
CA SER A 186 -12.28 6.30 12.86
C SER A 186 -13.65 6.62 12.26
N THR A 187 -13.71 7.09 11.01
CA THR A 187 -14.94 7.49 10.32
C THR A 187 -15.45 6.43 9.35
N TRP A 188 -14.58 5.80 8.56
CA TRP A 188 -15.04 4.82 7.56
C TRP A 188 -15.24 3.41 8.12
N THR A 189 -14.48 3.01 9.15
CA THR A 189 -14.53 1.65 9.70
C THR A 189 -15.91 1.25 10.24
N PRO A 190 -16.63 2.09 11.02
CA PRO A 190 -17.98 1.73 11.49
C PRO A 190 -18.97 1.51 10.34
N THR A 191 -18.85 2.32 9.27
CA THR A 191 -19.72 2.23 8.10
C THR A 191 -19.45 0.95 7.31
N PHE A 192 -18.17 0.61 7.12
CA PHE A 192 -17.78 -0.63 6.46
C PHE A 192 -18.20 -1.86 7.27
N ALA A 193 -17.99 -1.88 8.59
CA ALA A 193 -18.44 -2.97 9.45
C ALA A 193 -19.96 -3.18 9.34
N GLN A 194 -20.73 -2.09 9.31
CA GLN A 194 -22.18 -2.15 9.10
C GLN A 194 -22.55 -2.72 7.73
N SER A 195 -21.89 -2.32 6.65
CA SER A 195 -22.23 -2.77 5.29
C SER A 195 -22.02 -4.28 5.10
N VAL A 196 -21.04 -4.86 5.79
CA VAL A 196 -20.76 -6.30 5.75
C VAL A 196 -21.49 -7.11 6.83
N GLY A 197 -22.27 -6.45 7.71
CA GLY A 197 -23.01 -7.09 8.80
C GLY A 197 -22.13 -7.57 9.96
N ALA A 198 -20.95 -6.96 10.14
CA ALA A 198 -20.05 -7.25 11.23
C ALA A 198 -20.39 -6.44 12.50
N PRO A 199 -19.93 -6.87 13.69
CA PRO A 199 -20.08 -6.10 14.91
C PRO A 199 -19.41 -4.71 14.79
N PRO A 200 -19.87 -3.71 15.58
CA PRO A 200 -19.18 -2.43 15.66
C PRO A 200 -17.70 -2.63 16.03
N PRO A 201 -16.77 -1.88 15.41
CA PRO A 201 -15.37 -1.95 15.76
C PRO A 201 -15.16 -1.60 17.24
N LYS A 202 -14.26 -2.32 17.90
CA LYS A 202 -13.84 -1.95 19.26
C LYS A 202 -12.83 -0.81 19.16
N PRO A 203 -12.90 0.21 20.05
CA PRO A 203 -11.81 1.17 20.15
C PRO A 203 -10.54 0.40 20.54
N THR A 204 -9.54 0.37 19.67
CA THR A 204 -8.24 -0.18 20.02
C THR A 204 -7.54 0.85 20.93
N PRO A 205 -7.12 0.51 22.16
CA PRO A 205 -6.28 1.40 22.94
C PRO A 205 -5.02 1.72 22.13
N SER A 206 -4.55 2.97 22.23
CA SER A 206 -3.54 3.58 21.36
C SER A 206 -2.24 2.76 21.25
N SER A 207 -2.26 1.79 20.36
CA SER A 207 -1.08 1.23 19.73
C SER A 207 -1.04 1.77 18.30
N ASN A 208 0.14 1.82 17.69
CA ASN A 208 0.43 2.34 16.35
C ASN A 208 -0.25 1.55 15.20
N ALA A 209 -1.50 1.11 15.38
CA ALA A 209 -2.31 0.47 14.36
C ALA A 209 -2.70 1.52 13.30
N THR A 210 -1.76 1.77 12.39
CA THR A 210 -2.02 2.39 11.09
C THR A 210 -3.18 1.66 10.44
N ALA A 211 -4.04 2.38 9.70
CA ALA A 211 -4.90 1.70 8.73
C ALA A 211 -4.05 0.71 7.92
N PRO A 212 -4.49 -0.52 7.63
CA PRO A 212 -3.74 -1.43 6.79
C PRO A 212 -3.73 -0.84 5.38
N HIS A 213 -2.84 0.11 5.16
CA HIS A 213 -2.19 0.26 3.89
C HIS A 213 -1.32 -1.00 3.74
N PRO A 214 -1.22 -1.58 2.55
CA PRO A 214 -0.43 -2.80 2.29
C PRO A 214 1.09 -2.64 2.51
N THR A 215 1.51 -1.72 3.37
CA THR A 215 2.88 -1.42 3.78
C THR A 215 3.23 -2.02 5.14
N THR A 216 2.31 -2.72 5.82
CA THR A 216 2.55 -3.26 7.16
C THR A 216 2.19 -4.75 7.17
N PRO A 217 3.15 -5.67 7.45
CA PRO A 217 2.81 -7.05 7.72
C PRO A 217 1.90 -7.08 8.95
N ALA A 218 0.77 -7.79 8.86
CA ALA A 218 0.05 -8.19 10.05
C ALA A 218 1.01 -9.11 10.85
N ASP A 219 1.42 -8.67 12.04
CA ASP A 219 2.27 -9.46 12.92
C ASP A 219 1.52 -10.75 13.29
N SER A 220 1.83 -11.81 12.56
CA SER A 220 1.37 -13.16 12.88
C SER A 220 2.56 -13.87 13.49
N GLY A 221 2.62 -13.81 14.83
CA GLY A 221 3.59 -14.56 15.61
C GLY A 221 3.50 -16.04 15.27
N ALA A 222 4.40 -16.50 14.42
CA ALA A 222 4.72 -17.90 14.24
C ALA A 222 6.10 -18.12 14.86
N ALA A 223 6.10 -18.67 16.07
CA ALA A 223 7.30 -19.23 16.66
C ALA A 223 7.77 -20.38 15.77
N ASP A 224 8.93 -20.21 15.12
CA ASP A 224 9.60 -21.29 14.42
C ASP A 224 10.29 -22.21 15.44
N SER A 225 9.81 -23.45 15.50
CA SER A 225 10.46 -24.57 16.16
C SER A 225 11.02 -25.47 15.07
N GLY A 226 12.32 -25.35 14.78
CA GLY A 226 13.01 -26.17 13.79
C GLY A 226 14.39 -26.57 14.28
N ALA A 227 14.55 -27.86 14.54
CA ALA A 227 15.79 -28.48 15.01
C ALA A 227 16.83 -28.69 13.90
N ALA A 228 18.10 -28.57 14.31
CA ALA A 228 19.33 -29.27 13.90
C ALA A 228 19.69 -29.45 12.40
N ASP A 229 20.89 -29.01 12.03
CA ASP A 229 21.96 -29.94 11.63
C ASP A 229 23.36 -29.36 11.85
N SER A 230 24.26 -30.29 12.14
CA SER A 230 25.67 -30.26 12.48
C SER A 230 26.61 -29.92 11.32
N GLY A 231 27.73 -29.24 11.64
CA GLY A 231 28.84 -29.00 10.73
C GLY A 231 30.01 -28.36 11.46
N ALA A 232 30.98 -29.17 11.86
CA ALA A 232 32.17 -28.79 12.62
C ALA A 232 33.21 -28.02 11.79
N ALA A 233 33.92 -27.08 12.43
CA ALA A 233 35.35 -26.85 12.21
C ALA A 233 35.99 -26.06 13.36
N ASP A 234 37.14 -26.56 13.80
CA ASP A 234 38.02 -26.13 14.91
C ASP A 234 38.60 -24.72 14.81
N GLY A 235 38.98 -24.20 15.98
CA GLY A 235 40.28 -23.50 16.12
C GLY A 235 40.33 -22.31 17.08
N GLY A 236 41.08 -22.46 18.19
CA GLY A 236 41.92 -21.37 18.71
C GLY A 236 41.55 -20.79 20.08
N ALA A 237 42.38 -21.12 21.08
CA ALA A 237 42.33 -20.70 22.47
C ALA A 237 42.71 -19.23 22.73
N ALA A 238 42.27 -18.65 23.86
CA ALA A 238 43.14 -18.15 24.94
C ALA A 238 42.35 -17.45 26.06
N ALA A 239 42.91 -17.54 27.27
CA ALA A 239 42.34 -17.20 28.57
C ALA A 239 42.42 -15.71 28.96
N GLY A 240 41.65 -15.31 29.98
CA GLY A 240 41.84 -14.05 30.70
C GLY A 240 40.81 -13.81 31.81
N GLN A 241 41.17 -14.15 33.04
CA GLN A 241 40.46 -13.83 34.29
C GLN A 241 40.47 -12.31 34.57
N THR A 242 39.46 -11.79 35.29
CA THR A 242 39.58 -11.29 36.67
C THR A 242 38.38 -10.41 37.09
N ALA A 243 38.16 -10.39 38.40
CA ALA A 243 37.03 -9.86 39.14
C ALA A 243 37.25 -8.43 39.67
N GLY A 244 36.16 -7.80 40.07
CA GLY A 244 36.06 -6.61 40.94
C GLY A 244 34.67 -5.99 40.76
N GLY A 245 33.76 -5.87 41.73
CA GLY A 245 33.92 -5.67 43.16
C GLY A 245 33.71 -4.18 43.47
N GLY A 246 32.49 -3.78 43.84
CA GLY A 246 32.17 -2.39 44.19
C GLY A 246 30.71 -2.16 44.58
N THR A 247 30.46 -2.16 45.90
CA THR A 247 29.21 -1.90 46.63
C THR A 247 28.91 -0.40 46.79
N ALA A 248 27.62 -0.01 46.89
CA ALA A 248 27.09 0.85 47.97
C ALA A 248 25.59 1.20 47.78
N ASP A 249 24.76 0.65 48.68
CA ASP A 249 23.68 1.26 49.48
C ASP A 249 23.09 2.62 49.08
N ASN A 250 21.74 2.72 49.01
CA ASN A 250 20.94 3.06 50.19
C ASN A 250 19.41 3.00 49.93
N ALA A 251 18.70 2.53 50.95
CA ALA A 251 17.25 2.50 51.06
C ALA A 251 16.68 3.84 51.56
N ALA A 252 15.43 4.18 51.19
CA ALA A 252 14.35 4.44 52.15
C ALA A 252 13.06 4.96 51.47
N ALA A 253 11.96 4.55 52.10
CA ALA A 253 10.55 4.73 51.76
C ALA A 253 10.02 6.18 51.68
N GLY A 254 8.98 6.33 50.87
CA GLY A 254 7.99 7.40 50.95
C GLY A 254 6.81 7.13 50.00
N GLY A 255 5.70 6.61 50.51
CA GLY A 255 4.39 6.83 49.89
C GLY A 255 3.71 8.06 50.53
N PRO A 256 2.50 8.49 50.13
CA PRO A 256 1.65 8.09 49.00
C PRO A 256 1.22 9.29 48.13
N THR A 257 0.55 9.07 46.99
CA THR A 257 -0.56 9.94 46.53
C THR A 257 -1.29 9.26 45.36
N ALA A 258 -2.58 8.98 45.57
CA ALA A 258 -3.51 8.73 44.49
C ALA A 258 -3.82 10.07 43.80
N GLY A 259 -3.72 10.12 42.47
CA GLY A 259 -4.14 11.30 41.70
C GLY A 259 -3.76 11.24 40.24
N ALA A 260 -4.80 11.14 39.40
CA ALA A 260 -4.82 11.17 37.92
C ALA A 260 -4.38 9.88 37.21
N VAL A 261 -5.39 9.12 36.77
CA VAL A 261 -5.29 8.25 35.60
C VAL A 261 -4.88 9.14 34.41
N PRO A 262 -3.76 8.89 33.71
CA PRO A 262 -3.48 9.59 32.46
C PRO A 262 -4.61 9.28 31.49
N GLY A 263 -5.30 10.33 31.01
CA GLY A 263 -6.31 10.17 29.96
C GLY A 263 -5.68 9.49 28.74
N GLU A 264 -6.43 8.57 28.12
CA GLU A 264 -6.10 7.94 26.85
C GLU A 264 -5.65 9.01 25.86
N ALA A 265 -4.36 9.01 25.51
CA ALA A 265 -3.88 9.81 24.40
C ALA A 265 -4.43 9.16 23.12
N ASP A 266 -5.37 9.83 22.45
CA ASP A 266 -5.78 9.51 21.09
C ASP A 266 -4.52 9.37 20.23
N ALA A 267 -4.37 8.22 19.56
CA ALA A 267 -3.20 7.96 18.72
C ALA A 267 -3.09 9.06 17.65
N ALA A 268 -1.92 9.67 17.52
CA ALA A 268 -1.67 10.72 16.52
C ALA A 268 -1.66 10.12 15.10
N ARG A 269 -2.11 10.89 14.11
CA ARG A 269 -2.08 10.49 12.69
C ARG A 269 -0.65 10.29 12.21
N THR A 270 -0.43 9.18 11.52
CA THR A 270 0.79 8.93 10.78
C THR A 270 0.97 10.04 9.73
N PRO A 271 2.07 10.82 9.76
CA PRO A 271 2.15 12.06 8.96
C PRO A 271 1.94 11.89 7.45
N TRP A 272 2.36 10.76 6.88
CA TRP A 272 2.18 10.44 5.46
C TRP A 272 0.77 9.97 5.10
N ALA A 273 -0.03 9.50 6.06
CA ALA A 273 -1.42 9.06 5.84
C ALA A 273 -2.35 10.27 5.74
N ARG A 274 -2.08 11.14 4.77
CA ARG A 274 -2.69 12.47 4.58
C ARG A 274 -3.83 12.48 3.54
N GLY A 275 -4.10 11.33 2.91
CA GLY A 275 -4.99 11.22 1.76
C GLY A 275 -4.40 11.83 0.49
N ALA A 276 -5.12 11.72 -0.61
CA ALA A 276 -4.80 12.30 -1.91
C ALA A 276 -5.99 13.12 -2.46
N SER A 277 -5.69 14.11 -3.29
CA SER A 277 -6.65 14.93 -4.02
C SER A 277 -6.76 14.45 -5.47
N ASN A 278 -7.98 14.36 -5.99
CA ASN A 278 -8.28 14.07 -7.39
C ASN A 278 -8.56 15.35 -8.23
N ALA A 279 -8.21 16.54 -7.72
CA ALA A 279 -8.49 17.80 -8.40
C ALA A 279 -7.91 17.86 -9.83
N TYR A 280 -6.74 17.24 -10.06
CA TYR A 280 -6.16 17.17 -11.39
C TYR A 280 -6.97 16.25 -12.32
N ALA A 281 -7.41 15.08 -11.86
CA ALA A 281 -8.29 14.19 -12.64
C ALA A 281 -9.60 14.89 -13.06
N HIS A 282 -10.20 15.68 -12.16
CA HIS A 282 -11.36 16.53 -12.48
C HIS A 282 -11.05 17.57 -13.57
N SER A 283 -9.87 18.19 -13.51
CA SER A 283 -9.44 19.14 -14.55
C SER A 283 -9.21 18.48 -15.92
N LEU A 284 -8.97 17.17 -15.93
CA LEU A 284 -8.86 16.34 -17.14
C LEU A 284 -10.22 15.81 -17.63
N GLY A 285 -11.32 16.22 -16.99
CA GLY A 285 -12.68 15.86 -17.38
C GLY A 285 -13.18 14.52 -16.83
N TRP A 286 -12.47 13.91 -15.88
CA TRP A 286 -12.93 12.70 -15.20
C TRP A 286 -13.49 13.01 -13.82
N SER A 287 -14.62 12.40 -13.49
CA SER A 287 -15.22 12.46 -12.16
C SER A 287 -15.71 11.07 -11.76
N PRO A 288 -15.54 10.65 -10.50
CA PRO A 288 -16.01 9.34 -10.04
C PRO A 288 -17.53 9.29 -10.05
N THR A 289 -18.08 8.19 -10.56
CA THR A 289 -19.50 7.85 -10.47
C THR A 289 -19.91 7.44 -9.05
N HIS A 290 -18.95 6.93 -8.28
CA HIS A 290 -19.07 6.64 -6.86
C HIS A 290 -18.23 7.66 -6.07
N PRO A 291 -18.73 8.90 -5.87
CA PRO A 291 -17.93 10.00 -5.34
C PRO A 291 -17.56 9.85 -3.86
N THR A 292 -18.10 8.87 -3.15
CA THR A 292 -17.80 8.61 -1.74
C THR A 292 -18.00 7.14 -1.40
N TRP A 293 -17.06 6.58 -0.65
CA TRP A 293 -17.16 5.26 -0.01
C TRP A 293 -18.41 5.10 0.89
N ARG A 294 -18.99 6.20 1.39
CA ARG A 294 -20.13 6.18 2.32
C ARG A 294 -21.35 5.43 1.78
N THR A 295 -21.62 5.61 0.49
CA THR A 295 -22.66 4.86 -0.23
C THR A 295 -22.06 3.69 -0.99
N GLY A 296 -20.79 3.81 -1.41
CA GLY A 296 -20.10 2.83 -2.21
C GLY A 296 -19.86 1.46 -1.54
N PHE A 297 -19.73 1.39 -0.22
CA PHE A 297 -19.60 0.08 0.45
C PHE A 297 -20.87 -0.78 0.41
N THR A 298 -22.01 -0.19 0.04
CA THR A 298 -23.32 -0.88 0.00
C THR A 298 -23.83 -1.19 -1.40
N SER A 299 -23.19 -0.63 -2.43
CA SER A 299 -23.46 -0.88 -3.85
C SER A 299 -22.69 -2.10 -4.35
#